data_AF-A0A7V3CZC8-F1
#
_entry.id   AF-A0A7V3CZC8-F1
#
_cell.length_a   1.000
_cell.length_b   1.000
_cell.length_c   1.000
_cell.angle_alpha   90.00
_cell.angle_beta   90.00
_cell.angle_gamma   90.00
#
_symmetry.space_group_name_H-M   'P 1'
#
loop_
_entity.id
_entity.type
_entity.pdbx_description
1 polymer ?
#
loop_
_entity_poly.entity_id
_entity_poly.type
_entity_poly.pdbx_seq_one_letter_code
_entity_poly.pdbx_strand_id
1 'polypeptide(L)'
;MLSIKYIDPEPSLTSNEIAIHNLSVADKHLDLSLFIASANGWLDANKDKNYQDLEKMLRQLKLNTHLYAKTPELNNNMTLGLSKNSTKLNNCKYECIFSCRPAEHALREVLSYWPSYESNLEALSEAGMIFVKDDSTEIDIPEGDKLVKFNEKSINIFELIGTNKKKIIFEELTVE
;
A
#
# COMPACT_ATOMS: atom_id res chain seq x y z
N MET A 1 8.94 -19.13 -15.22
CA MET A 1 9.32 -18.01 -14.33
C MET A 1 8.44 -16.82 -14.71
N LEU A 2 7.81 -16.13 -13.75
CA LEU A 2 6.97 -14.97 -14.08
C LEU A 2 7.83 -13.71 -14.19
N SER A 3 7.56 -12.86 -15.18
CA SER A 3 8.16 -11.54 -15.34
C SER A 3 7.10 -10.45 -15.19
N ILE A 4 7.48 -9.33 -14.58
CA ILE A 4 6.61 -8.16 -14.44
C ILE A 4 6.86 -7.22 -15.63
N LYS A 5 5.79 -6.81 -16.29
CA LYS A 5 5.81 -5.77 -17.33
C LYS A 5 4.98 -4.57 -16.92
N TYR A 6 5.46 -3.40 -17.32
CA TYR A 6 4.79 -2.11 -17.14
C TYR A 6 4.37 -1.59 -18.50
N ILE A 7 3.07 -1.53 -18.75
CA ILE A 7 2.52 -1.09 -20.03
C ILE A 7 1.80 0.25 -19.89
N ASP A 8 1.72 0.99 -21.00
CA ASP A 8 0.88 2.18 -21.06
C ASP A 8 -0.60 1.80 -20.91
N PRO A 9 -1.37 2.52 -20.07
CA PRO A 9 -2.80 2.30 -19.97
C PRO A 9 -3.51 2.72 -21.26
N GLU A 10 -4.67 2.12 -21.53
CA GLU A 10 -5.53 2.59 -22.60
C GLU A 10 -5.96 4.05 -22.32
N PRO A 11 -5.96 4.97 -23.31
CA PRO A 11 -6.26 6.38 -23.07
C PRO A 11 -7.64 6.67 -22.48
N SER A 12 -8.57 5.73 -22.56
CA SER A 12 -9.92 5.83 -22.01
C SER A 12 -10.00 5.52 -20.52
N LEU A 13 -8.98 4.91 -19.92
CA LEU A 13 -9.00 4.55 -18.51
C LEU A 13 -8.74 5.76 -17.61
N THR A 14 -9.52 5.84 -16.55
CA THR A 14 -9.30 6.78 -15.46
C THR A 14 -8.15 6.31 -14.56
N SER A 15 -7.56 7.26 -13.82
CA SER A 15 -6.54 6.99 -12.81
C SER A 15 -7.02 5.95 -11.77
N ASN A 16 -8.30 6.02 -11.39
CA ASN A 16 -8.91 5.08 -10.45
C ASN A 16 -9.03 3.65 -11.03
N GLU A 17 -9.41 3.51 -12.30
CA GLU A 17 -9.47 2.19 -12.97
C GLU A 17 -8.09 1.56 -13.10
N ILE A 18 -7.07 2.37 -13.41
CA ILE A 18 -5.67 1.91 -13.46
C ILE A 18 -5.22 1.42 -12.08
N ALA A 19 -5.49 2.18 -11.03
CA ALA A 19 -5.14 1.81 -9.67
C ALA A 19 -5.84 0.50 -9.24
N ILE A 20 -7.13 0.34 -9.51
CA ILE A 20 -7.91 -0.87 -9.20
C ILE A 20 -7.37 -2.08 -9.96
N HIS A 21 -7.04 -1.93 -11.24
CA HIS A 21 -6.39 -2.98 -12.04
C HIS A 21 -5.07 -3.39 -11.39
N ASN A 22 -4.20 -2.43 -11.06
CA ASN A 22 -2.89 -2.68 -10.49
C ASN A 22 -2.98 -3.36 -9.11
N LEU A 23 -3.92 -2.94 -8.26
CA LEU A 23 -4.21 -3.58 -6.98
C LEU A 23 -4.64 -5.04 -7.16
N SER A 24 -5.54 -5.30 -8.10
CA SER A 24 -6.06 -6.65 -8.35
C SER A 24 -4.95 -7.59 -8.87
N VAL A 25 -4.08 -7.08 -9.75
CA VAL A 25 -2.94 -7.84 -10.27
C VAL A 25 -1.90 -8.09 -9.17
N ALA A 26 -1.52 -7.07 -8.40
CA ALA A 26 -0.58 -7.22 -7.31
C ALA A 26 -1.09 -8.21 -6.24
N ASP A 27 -2.38 -8.13 -5.88
CA ASP A 27 -3.01 -9.05 -4.93
C ASP A 27 -3.02 -10.50 -5.42
N LYS A 28 -3.38 -10.73 -6.69
CA LYS A 28 -3.38 -12.07 -7.29
C LYS A 28 -2.02 -12.76 -7.18
N HIS A 29 -0.95 -11.97 -7.27
CA HIS A 29 0.43 -12.46 -7.20
C HIS A 29 1.06 -12.30 -5.82
N LEU A 30 0.31 -11.80 -4.83
CA LEU A 30 0.77 -11.53 -3.46
C LEU A 30 2.04 -10.66 -3.41
N ASP A 31 2.15 -9.70 -4.34
CA ASP A 31 3.29 -8.79 -4.42
C ASP A 31 3.03 -7.55 -3.57
N LEU A 32 3.52 -7.58 -2.33
CA LEU A 32 3.33 -6.50 -1.36
C LEU A 32 3.85 -5.15 -1.86
N SER A 33 5.01 -5.11 -2.52
CA SER A 33 5.61 -3.86 -2.96
C SER A 33 4.79 -3.19 -4.06
N LEU A 34 4.34 -3.96 -5.04
CA LEU A 34 3.43 -3.47 -6.08
C LEU A 34 2.06 -3.09 -5.50
N PHE A 35 1.56 -3.85 -4.52
CA PHE A 35 0.28 -3.55 -3.89
C PHE A 35 0.32 -2.21 -3.15
N ILE A 36 1.36 -1.95 -2.33
CA ILE A 36 1.53 -0.68 -1.62
C ILE A 36 1.65 0.48 -2.62
N ALA A 37 2.43 0.33 -3.69
CA ALA A 37 2.54 1.36 -4.72
C ALA A 37 1.18 1.65 -5.38
N SER A 38 0.41 0.61 -5.71
CA SER A 38 -0.92 0.74 -6.32
C SER A 38 -1.93 1.37 -5.37
N ALA A 39 -1.86 1.03 -4.07
CA ALA A 39 -2.69 1.62 -3.03
C ALA A 39 -2.45 3.13 -2.87
N ASN A 40 -1.18 3.56 -2.94
CA ASN A 40 -0.84 4.98 -2.95
C ASN A 40 -1.41 5.68 -4.18
N GLY A 41 -1.31 5.06 -5.37
CA GLY A 41 -1.93 5.57 -6.59
C GLY A 41 -3.45 5.69 -6.47
N TRP A 42 -4.11 4.76 -5.78
CA TRP A 42 -5.54 4.84 -5.52
C TRP A 42 -5.88 6.00 -4.57
N LEU A 43 -5.15 6.17 -3.47
CA LEU A 43 -5.37 7.26 -2.50
C LEU A 43 -5.10 8.63 -3.10
N ASP A 44 -4.07 8.77 -3.94
CA ASP A 44 -3.77 10.04 -4.64
C ASP A 44 -4.85 10.40 -5.67
N ALA A 45 -5.46 9.40 -6.31
CA ALA A 45 -6.62 9.58 -7.18
C ALA A 45 -7.91 9.91 -6.41
N ASN A 46 -7.98 9.58 -5.12
CA ASN A 46 -9.16 9.70 -4.26
C ASN A 46 -8.83 10.51 -2.99
N LYS A 47 -8.47 11.80 -3.14
CA LYS A 47 -7.93 12.67 -2.08
C LYS A 47 -8.84 12.92 -0.87
N ASP A 48 -10.12 12.59 -0.97
CA ASP A 48 -11.09 12.65 0.12
C ASP A 48 -11.17 11.35 0.94
N LYS A 49 -10.49 10.28 0.50
CA LYS A 49 -10.51 8.94 1.10
C LYS A 49 -9.30 8.68 2.01
N ASN A 50 -9.41 7.63 2.83
CA ASN A 50 -8.36 7.15 3.74
C ASN A 50 -8.19 5.62 3.65
N TYR A 51 -7.40 5.03 4.56
CA TYR A 51 -7.18 3.58 4.58
C TYR A 51 -8.42 2.76 4.97
N GLN A 52 -9.36 3.32 5.73
CA GLN A 52 -10.65 2.64 5.97
C GLN A 52 -11.45 2.52 4.66
N ASP A 53 -11.49 3.57 3.84
CA ASP A 53 -12.18 3.55 2.55
C ASP A 53 -11.51 2.60 1.56
N LEU A 54 -10.17 2.60 1.54
CA LEU A 54 -9.39 1.64 0.77
C LEU A 54 -9.76 0.22 1.18
N GLU A 55 -9.73 -0.11 2.48
CA GLU A 55 -10.07 -1.45 2.98
C GLU A 55 -11.50 -1.87 2.58
N LYS A 56 -12.49 -0.99 2.72
CA LYS A 56 -13.87 -1.27 2.25
C LYS A 56 -13.90 -1.61 0.76
N MET A 57 -13.16 -0.87 -0.06
CA MET A 57 -13.07 -1.12 -1.50
C MET A 57 -12.37 -2.46 -1.79
N LEU A 58 -11.28 -2.80 -1.09
CA LEU A 58 -10.62 -4.11 -1.22
C LEU A 58 -11.57 -5.27 -0.91
N ARG A 59 -12.40 -5.13 0.13
CA ARG A 59 -13.42 -6.13 0.48
C ARG A 59 -14.52 -6.25 -0.58
N GLN A 60 -14.96 -5.14 -1.17
CA GLN A 60 -15.93 -5.15 -2.28
C GLN A 60 -15.38 -5.90 -3.51
N LEU A 61 -14.08 -5.75 -3.79
CA LEU A 61 -13.38 -6.46 -4.84
C LEU A 61 -12.97 -7.90 -4.49
N LYS A 62 -13.20 -8.33 -3.23
CA LYS A 62 -12.84 -9.66 -2.71
C LYS A 62 -11.34 -10.00 -2.85
N LEU A 63 -10.47 -9.00 -2.65
CA LEU A 63 -9.02 -9.20 -2.68
C LEU A 63 -8.51 -9.91 -1.42
N ASN A 64 -7.36 -10.58 -1.51
CA ASN A 64 -6.76 -11.30 -0.38
C ASN A 64 -6.13 -10.34 0.64
N THR A 65 -5.63 -9.19 0.19
CA THR A 65 -4.85 -8.26 0.99
C THR A 65 -5.73 -7.51 1.97
N HIS A 66 -5.43 -7.60 3.26
CA HIS A 66 -6.11 -6.81 4.30
C HIS A 66 -5.21 -5.70 4.82
N LEU A 67 -5.81 -4.59 5.20
CA LEU A 67 -5.18 -3.53 5.95
C LEU A 67 -5.46 -3.68 7.43
N TYR A 68 -4.47 -3.37 8.26
CA TYR A 68 -4.69 -3.19 9.68
C TYR A 68 -3.94 -2.01 10.27
N ALA A 69 -4.55 -1.41 11.30
CA ALA A 69 -3.93 -0.37 12.08
C ALA A 69 -2.97 -0.97 13.11
N LYS A 70 -1.79 -0.40 13.30
CA LYS A 70 -0.85 -0.77 14.38
C LYS A 70 -0.46 0.49 15.14
N THR A 71 -0.20 0.39 16.44
CA THR A 71 0.44 1.49 17.16
C THR A 71 1.81 1.74 16.54
N PRO A 72 2.11 2.97 16.09
CA PRO A 72 3.33 3.24 15.36
C PRO A 72 4.53 3.28 16.30
N GLU A 73 5.67 2.78 15.85
CA GLU A 73 6.95 2.95 16.54
C GLU A 73 7.70 4.11 15.88
N LEU A 74 7.43 5.35 16.32
CA LEU A 74 7.99 6.56 15.71
C LEU A 74 9.25 7.03 16.44
N ASN A 75 10.27 7.37 15.67
CA ASN A 75 11.44 8.13 16.13
C ASN A 75 11.24 9.65 15.88
N ASN A 76 12.10 10.49 16.46
CA ASN A 76 12.00 11.95 16.37
C ASN A 76 11.98 12.49 14.92
N ASN A 77 12.62 11.77 13.99
CA ASN A 77 12.69 12.10 12.56
C ASN A 77 11.55 11.50 11.73
N MET A 78 10.56 10.86 12.36
CA MET A 78 9.43 10.24 11.67
C MET A 78 8.12 11.00 11.93
N THR A 79 7.16 10.85 11.02
CA THR A 79 5.79 11.32 11.17
C THR A 79 4.83 10.37 10.47
N LEU A 80 3.57 10.32 10.93
CA LEU A 80 2.51 9.66 10.18
C LEU A 80 1.85 10.62 9.18
N GLY A 81 1.35 10.08 8.08
CA GLY A 81 0.51 10.81 7.13
C GLY A 81 -0.17 9.89 6.11
N LEU A 82 -1.06 10.44 5.28
CA LEU A 82 -1.68 9.69 4.17
C LEU A 82 -0.86 9.75 2.88
N SER A 83 -0.23 10.89 2.61
CA SER A 83 0.71 11.04 1.48
C SER A 83 1.72 12.15 1.79
N LYS A 84 2.89 12.11 1.13
CA LYS A 84 3.93 13.16 1.27
C LYS A 84 3.40 14.57 0.98
N ASN A 85 2.37 14.68 0.12
CA ASN A 85 1.82 15.94 -0.35
C ASN A 85 0.46 16.29 0.29
N SER A 86 -0.06 15.43 1.17
CA SER A 86 -1.35 15.69 1.82
C SER A 86 -1.16 16.73 2.92
N THR A 87 -1.72 17.92 2.71
CA THR A 87 -1.86 18.95 3.74
C THR A 87 -2.84 18.57 4.85
N LYS A 88 -3.56 17.44 4.70
CA LYS A 88 -4.33 16.82 5.79
C LYS A 88 -3.38 16.06 6.71
N LEU A 89 -2.57 16.79 7.45
CA LEU A 89 -1.70 16.28 8.52
C LEU A 89 -2.45 15.87 9.80
N ASN A 90 -3.78 15.91 9.78
CA ASN A 90 -4.52 16.02 11.03
C ASN A 90 -4.99 14.64 11.52
N ASN A 91 -4.25 14.12 12.51
CA ASN A 91 -4.68 13.12 13.49
C ASN A 91 -4.51 11.63 13.12
N CYS A 92 -3.47 11.26 12.37
CA CYS A 92 -3.11 9.85 12.28
C CYS A 92 -2.62 9.35 13.65
N LYS A 93 -3.32 8.39 14.26
CA LYS A 93 -2.93 7.76 15.53
C LYS A 93 -2.27 6.40 15.33
N TYR A 94 -2.52 5.78 14.19
CA TYR A 94 -2.05 4.44 13.87
C TYR A 94 -1.20 4.42 12.60
N GLU A 95 -0.29 3.47 12.50
CA GLU A 95 0.33 3.06 11.25
C GLU A 95 -0.60 2.11 10.50
N CYS A 96 -0.75 2.30 9.19
CA CYS A 96 -1.43 1.36 8.30
C CYS A 96 -0.44 0.31 7.83
N ILE A 97 -0.73 -0.96 8.13
CA ILE A 97 0.04 -2.11 7.67
C ILE A 97 -0.74 -2.87 6.61
N PHE A 98 -0.05 -3.29 5.56
CA PHE A 98 -0.58 -4.07 4.44
C PHE A 98 -0.22 -5.54 4.61
N SER A 99 -1.23 -6.40 4.77
CA SER A 99 -1.06 -7.86 4.81
C SER A 99 -1.38 -8.48 3.45
N CYS A 100 -0.40 -8.47 2.53
CA CYS A 100 -0.53 -9.04 1.19
C CYS A 100 -0.14 -10.53 1.20
N ARG A 101 -1.10 -11.38 1.56
CA ARG A 101 -0.96 -12.85 1.68
C ARG A 101 -2.34 -13.51 1.52
N PRO A 102 -2.47 -14.84 1.45
CA PRO A 102 -3.78 -15.47 1.33
C PRO A 102 -4.74 -15.00 2.42
N ALA A 103 -6.00 -14.78 2.07
CA ALA A 103 -6.99 -14.06 2.90
C ALA A 103 -7.08 -14.59 4.34
N GLU A 104 -7.01 -15.90 4.55
CA GLU A 104 -7.07 -16.49 5.89
C GLU A 104 -5.89 -16.08 6.79
N HIS A 105 -4.70 -15.93 6.22
CA HIS A 105 -3.50 -15.52 6.96
C HIS A 105 -3.52 -14.03 7.22
N ALA A 106 -3.99 -13.25 6.24
CA ALA A 106 -4.13 -11.81 6.37
C ALA A 106 -5.16 -11.46 7.47
N LEU A 107 -6.30 -12.14 7.49
CA LEU A 107 -7.31 -11.97 8.55
C LEU A 107 -6.78 -12.35 9.94
N ARG A 108 -6.00 -13.44 10.04
CA ARG A 108 -5.35 -13.80 11.32
C ARG A 108 -4.41 -12.71 11.83
N GLU A 109 -3.70 -12.02 10.94
CA GLU A 109 -2.87 -10.88 11.35
C GLU A 109 -3.72 -9.73 11.86
N VAL A 110 -4.81 -9.36 11.17
CA VAL A 110 -5.74 -8.32 11.65
C VAL A 110 -6.19 -8.63 13.09
N LEU A 111 -6.61 -9.87 13.34
CA LEU A 111 -7.12 -10.32 14.64
C LEU A 111 -6.03 -10.51 15.71
N SER A 112 -4.75 -10.46 15.35
CA SER A 112 -3.65 -10.44 16.31
C SER A 112 -3.40 -9.05 16.91
N TYR A 113 -3.83 -7.99 16.22
CA TYR A 113 -3.69 -6.60 16.67
C TYR A 113 -4.99 -6.00 17.19
N TRP A 114 -6.14 -6.49 16.72
CA TRP A 114 -7.45 -5.96 17.08
C TRP A 114 -8.41 -7.07 17.54
N PRO A 115 -9.32 -6.77 18.49
CA PRO A 115 -10.26 -7.75 19.01
C PRO A 115 -11.33 -8.17 17.97
N SER A 116 -11.62 -7.32 16.99
CA SER A 116 -12.50 -7.65 15.87
C SER A 116 -12.09 -6.92 14.59
N TYR A 117 -12.67 -7.37 13.48
CA TYR A 117 -12.46 -6.74 12.18
C TYR A 117 -13.00 -5.31 12.12
N GLU A 118 -14.14 -5.07 12.76
CA GLU A 118 -14.81 -3.78 12.84
C GLU A 118 -13.98 -2.78 13.64
N SER A 119 -13.40 -3.21 14.77
CA SER A 119 -12.51 -2.36 15.58
C SER A 119 -11.28 -1.92 14.78
N ASN A 120 -10.69 -2.84 14.01
CA ASN A 120 -9.61 -2.52 13.08
C ASN A 120 -10.07 -1.52 11.99
N LEU A 121 -11.24 -1.76 11.40
CA LEU A 121 -11.78 -0.92 10.34
C LEU A 121 -12.04 0.51 10.83
N GLU A 122 -12.52 0.70 12.06
CA GLU A 122 -12.63 2.01 12.70
C GLU A 122 -11.26 2.67 12.88
N ALA A 123 -10.27 1.95 13.39
CA ALA A 123 -8.92 2.46 13.59
C ALA A 123 -8.22 2.87 12.29
N LEU A 124 -8.49 2.19 11.18
CA LEU A 124 -7.97 2.56 9.85
C LEU A 124 -8.41 3.94 9.37
N SER A 125 -9.47 4.52 9.94
CA SER A 125 -9.89 5.90 9.61
C SER A 125 -8.90 6.95 10.11
N GLU A 126 -8.10 6.59 11.12
CA GLU A 126 -7.05 7.40 11.75
C GLU A 126 -5.66 6.81 11.49
N ALA A 127 -5.51 5.95 10.46
CA ALA A 127 -4.23 5.36 10.11
C ALA A 127 -3.48 6.17 9.05
N GLY A 128 -2.15 6.11 9.09
CA GLY A 128 -1.22 6.73 8.14
C GLY A 128 -0.04 5.80 7.81
N MET A 129 0.78 6.15 6.82
CA MET A 129 2.11 5.56 6.67
C MET A 129 3.16 6.39 7.41
N ILE A 130 4.25 5.75 7.79
CA ILE A 130 5.43 6.40 8.35
C ILE A 130 6.20 7.12 7.23
N PHE A 131 6.49 8.39 7.43
CA PHE A 131 7.36 9.22 6.60
C PHE A 131 8.56 9.72 7.42
N VAL A 132 9.72 9.78 6.77
CA VAL A 132 10.93 10.37 7.32
C VAL A 132 10.96 11.86 6.98
N LYS A 133 11.25 12.72 7.96
CA LYS A 133 11.25 14.19 7.84
C LYS A 133 12.46 14.74 7.08
N ASP A 134 13.59 14.03 7.09
CA ASP A 134 14.85 14.42 6.46
C ASP A 134 15.41 13.27 5.60
N ASP A 135 15.67 13.55 4.32
CA ASP A 135 16.28 12.59 3.36
C ASP A 135 17.77 12.32 3.66
N SER A 136 18.33 12.85 4.75
CA SER A 136 19.78 12.90 5.05
C SER A 136 20.26 11.97 6.17
N THR A 137 19.38 11.19 6.79
CA THR A 137 19.78 10.27 7.88
C THR A 137 19.59 8.81 7.50
N GLU A 138 20.68 8.05 7.49
CA GLU A 138 20.64 6.59 7.52
C GLU A 138 19.91 6.17 8.80
N ILE A 139 18.75 5.52 8.64
CA ILE A 139 17.97 5.02 9.76
C ILE A 139 18.42 3.58 10.02
N ASP A 140 18.96 3.34 11.22
CA ASP A 140 19.08 1.99 11.79
C ASP A 140 17.68 1.48 12.13
N ILE A 141 17.13 0.70 11.19
CA ILE A 141 15.84 0.03 11.34
C ILE A 141 16.12 -1.27 12.11
N PRO A 142 15.43 -1.54 13.23
CA PRO A 142 15.55 -2.80 13.96
C PRO A 142 15.31 -3.99 13.02
N GLU A 143 16.22 -4.97 13.02
CA GLU A 143 16.06 -6.23 12.28
C GLU A 143 14.79 -6.96 12.75
N GLY A 144 13.68 -6.79 12.03
CA GLY A 144 12.42 -7.47 12.32
C GLY A 144 11.22 -6.85 11.63
N ASP A 145 11.17 -5.52 11.57
CA ASP A 145 10.12 -4.79 10.88
C ASP A 145 10.57 -4.49 9.45
N LYS A 146 9.94 -5.16 8.48
CA LYS A 146 10.15 -4.94 7.05
C LYS A 146 9.58 -3.58 6.63
N LEU A 147 10.20 -2.50 7.09
CA LEU A 147 10.16 -1.25 6.34
C LEU A 147 10.75 -1.55 4.97
N VAL A 148 9.98 -1.29 3.92
CA VAL A 148 10.45 -1.41 2.54
C VAL A 148 11.61 -0.43 2.39
N LYS A 149 12.86 -0.89 2.54
CA LYS A 149 14.05 -0.14 2.15
C LYS A 149 13.95 0.07 0.64
N PHE A 150 13.58 1.29 0.24
CA PHE A 150 13.53 1.70 -1.16
C PHE A 150 14.96 1.66 -1.71
N ASN A 151 15.29 0.65 -2.51
CA ASN A 151 16.50 0.67 -3.31
C ASN A 151 16.27 1.56 -4.55
N GLU A 152 17.31 1.95 -5.27
CA GLU A 152 17.19 2.84 -6.43
C GLU A 152 16.29 2.28 -7.56
N LYS A 153 16.06 0.95 -7.63
CA LYS A 153 15.05 0.36 -8.53
C LYS A 153 13.62 0.54 -8.01
N SER A 154 13.42 0.61 -6.68
CA SER A 154 12.13 0.89 -6.03
C SER A 154 11.61 2.30 -6.31
N ILE A 155 12.51 3.27 -6.55
CA ILE A 155 12.16 4.65 -6.88
C ILE A 155 11.31 4.70 -8.17
N ASN A 156 11.55 3.79 -9.11
CA ASN A 156 10.81 3.73 -10.38
C ASN A 156 9.39 3.15 -10.21
N ILE A 157 9.19 2.17 -9.33
CA ILE A 157 7.88 1.52 -9.15
C ILE A 157 6.87 2.51 -8.54
N PHE A 158 7.25 3.24 -7.49
CA PHE A 158 6.36 4.22 -6.88
C PHE A 158 6.08 5.41 -7.80
N GLU A 159 7.04 5.80 -8.64
CA GLU A 159 6.78 6.84 -9.63
C GLU A 159 5.81 6.36 -10.72
N LEU A 160 6.00 5.16 -11.29
CA LEU A 160 5.18 4.69 -12.40
C LEU A 160 3.80 4.17 -11.96
N ILE A 161 3.78 3.34 -10.92
CA ILE A 161 2.57 2.69 -10.41
C ILE A 161 1.85 3.60 -9.41
N GLY A 162 2.59 4.21 -8.49
CA GLY A 162 2.02 5.10 -7.49
C GLY A 162 1.45 6.42 -8.05
N THR A 163 1.75 6.75 -9.30
CA THR A 163 1.08 7.87 -10.01
C THR A 163 0.14 7.42 -11.13
N ASN A 164 -0.15 6.12 -11.19
CA ASN A 164 -1.02 5.48 -12.19
C ASN A 164 -0.62 5.77 -13.66
N LYS A 165 0.68 6.01 -13.93
CA LYS A 165 1.20 6.20 -15.30
C LYS A 165 1.27 4.90 -16.09
N LYS A 166 1.36 3.75 -15.41
CA LYS A 166 1.50 2.43 -16.02
C LYS A 166 0.54 1.41 -15.39
N LYS A 167 0.16 0.40 -16.18
CA LYS A 167 -0.50 -0.83 -15.71
C LYS A 167 0.51 -1.96 -15.54
N ILE A 168 0.28 -2.79 -14.53
CA ILE A 168 1.06 -3.99 -14.23
C ILE A 168 0.48 -5.18 -14.99
N ILE A 169 1.37 -5.99 -15.58
CA ILE A 169 1.05 -7.32 -16.12
C ILE A 169 2.11 -8.31 -15.64
N PHE A 170 1.68 -9.51 -15.25
CA PHE A 170 2.56 -10.65 -15.04
C PHE A 170 2.48 -11.57 -16.26
N GLU A 171 3.63 -11.88 -16.86
CA GLU A 171 3.72 -12.79 -18.00
C GLU A 171 4.61 -14.00 -17.67
N GLU A 172 4.21 -15.17 -18.17
CA GLU A 172 5.05 -16.36 -18.11
C GLU A 172 6.21 -16.22 -19.10
N LEU A 173 7.44 -16.36 -18.62
CA LEU A 173 8.60 -16.54 -19.49
C LEU A 173 8.50 -17.93 -20.12
N THR A 174 8.19 -17.96 -21.41
CA THR A 174 8.46 -19.12 -22.27
C THR A 174 9.97 -19.24 -22.42
N VAL A 175 10.54 -20.30 -21.87
CA VAL A 175 11.92 -20.70 -22.15
C VAL A 175 11.86 -21.54 -23.42
N GLU A 176 12.36 -20.99 -24.53
CA GLU A 176 12.63 -21.74 -25.76
C GLU A 176 13.91 -22.56 -25.64
#